data_AF-A0A2P0QM03-F1
#
_entry.id   AF-A0A2P0QM03-F1
#
_cell.length_a   1.000
_cell.length_b   1.000
_cell.length_c   1.000
_cell.angle_alpha   90.00
_cell.angle_beta   90.00
_cell.angle_gamma   90.00
#
_symmetry.space_group_name_H-M   'P 1'
#
loop_
_entity.id
_entity.type
_entity.pdbx_description
1 polymer ?
#
loop_
_entity_poly.entity_id
_entity_poly.type
_entity_poly.pdbx_seq_one_letter_code
_entity_poly.pdbx_strand_id
1 'polypeptide(L)'
;METVTITMKNPPALYLEADNVTPDAFAGKTAAQIAELHVHEGNTTSTLGKYFEVSGDAGATAADTKIIVKGDVKKVKYLGMKMSAGEMVIEGSADQYVGAWMTGGKLLAKGNVEAFAATAMRGGELIVEGNAGNYL
;
A
#
# COMPACT_ATOMS: atom_id res chain seq x y z
N MET A 1 -15.82 -6.64 5.88
CA MET A 1 -14.60 -5.84 5.71
C MET A 1 -14.93 -4.82 4.64
N GLU A 2 -14.89 -3.54 4.99
CA GLU A 2 -15.11 -2.46 4.04
C GLU A 2 -13.90 -2.33 3.12
N THR A 3 -14.12 -1.85 1.90
CA THR A 3 -13.08 -1.84 0.88
C THR A 3 -12.86 -0.44 0.32
N VAL A 4 -11.62 0.02 0.44
CA VAL A 4 -11.11 1.21 -0.25
C VAL A 4 -10.34 0.74 -1.49
N THR A 5 -10.63 1.34 -2.64
CA THR A 5 -9.84 1.15 -3.86
C THR A 5 -9.10 2.44 -4.18
N ILE A 6 -7.77 2.34 -4.31
CA ILE A 6 -6.94 3.40 -4.87
C ILE A 6 -6.50 3.02 -6.28
N THR A 7 -6.74 3.89 -7.25
CA THR A 7 -6.38 3.67 -8.66
C THR A 7 -5.39 4.71 -9.10
N MET A 8 -4.21 4.30 -9.58
CA MET A 8 -3.19 5.21 -10.10
C MET A 8 -3.78 6.02 -11.26
N LYS A 9 -3.80 7.35 -11.13
CA LYS A 9 -4.26 8.29 -12.17
C LYS A 9 -3.14 9.17 -12.71
N ASN A 10 -2.17 9.53 -11.88
CA ASN A 10 -1.03 10.37 -12.25
C ASN A 10 0.26 9.67 -11.81
N PRO A 11 0.92 8.89 -12.68
CA PRO A 11 2.16 8.22 -12.34
C PRO A 11 3.25 9.21 -11.90
N PRO A 12 4.03 8.89 -10.84
CA PRO A 12 5.12 9.75 -10.39
C PRO A 12 6.26 9.78 -11.42
N ALA A 13 6.92 10.93 -11.54
CA ALA A 13 8.12 11.07 -12.36
C ALA A 13 9.30 10.30 -11.72
N LEU A 14 9.44 10.41 -10.39
CA LEU A 14 10.40 9.67 -9.56
C LEU A 14 9.71 8.51 -8.82
N TYR A 15 10.41 7.92 -7.85
CA TYR A 15 9.83 6.93 -6.94
C TYR A 15 8.95 7.63 -5.91
N LEU A 16 7.81 7.01 -5.63
CA LEU A 16 6.83 7.48 -4.66
C LEU A 16 6.91 6.61 -3.40
N GLU A 17 7.16 7.22 -2.25
CA GLU A 17 7.07 6.57 -0.96
C GLU A 17 5.65 6.75 -0.43
N ALA A 18 4.93 5.63 -0.32
CA ALA A 18 3.52 5.56 0.07
C ALA A 18 3.36 4.81 1.40
N ASP A 19 4.12 5.25 2.40
CA ASP A 19 4.23 4.68 3.74
C ASP A 19 2.91 4.72 4.55
N ASN A 20 1.96 5.57 4.14
CA ASN A 20 0.61 5.66 4.71
C ASN A 20 -0.45 4.86 3.93
N VAL A 21 -0.09 4.10 2.91
CA VAL A 21 -1.05 3.20 2.23
C VAL A 21 -1.10 1.89 3.00
N THR A 22 -1.90 1.88 4.08
CA THR A 22 -2.08 0.74 5.00
C THR A 22 -3.49 0.75 5.58
N PRO A 23 -4.06 -0.43 5.96
CA PRO A 23 -5.34 -0.47 6.67
C PRO A 23 -5.33 0.37 7.96
N ASP A 24 -4.22 0.39 8.70
CA ASP A 24 -4.02 1.18 9.91
C ASP A 24 -4.17 2.69 9.67
N ALA A 25 -3.61 3.21 8.57
CA ALA A 25 -3.73 4.62 8.25
C ALA A 25 -5.12 4.99 7.71
N PHE A 26 -5.75 4.08 6.95
CA PHE A 26 -7.03 4.30 6.28
C PHE A 26 -8.23 4.16 7.21
N ALA A 27 -8.15 3.30 8.22
CA ALA A 27 -9.24 3.03 9.14
C ALA A 27 -9.85 4.32 9.73
N GLY A 28 -11.18 4.36 9.75
CA GLY A 28 -11.97 5.49 10.26
C GLY A 28 -11.90 6.78 9.43
N LYS A 29 -11.29 6.75 8.23
CA LYS A 29 -11.24 7.91 7.32
C LYS A 29 -12.18 7.74 6.13
N THR A 30 -12.71 8.87 5.67
CA THR A 30 -13.41 8.96 4.39
C THR A 30 -12.43 8.93 3.23
N ALA A 31 -12.90 8.62 2.01
CA ALA A 31 -12.08 8.68 0.80
C ALA A 31 -11.37 10.03 0.61
N ALA A 32 -12.04 11.15 0.95
CA ALA A 32 -11.44 12.49 0.88
C ALA A 32 -10.30 12.65 1.90
N GLN A 33 -10.46 12.17 3.13
CA GLN A 33 -9.41 12.22 4.14
C GLN A 33 -8.22 11.30 3.78
N ILE A 34 -8.49 10.15 3.16
CA ILE A 34 -7.46 9.25 2.64
C ILE A 34 -6.68 9.92 1.51
N ALA A 35 -7.36 10.64 0.62
CA ALA A 35 -6.73 11.38 -0.46
C ALA A 35 -5.78 12.49 0.04
N GLU A 36 -6.00 13.05 1.24
CA GLU A 36 -5.12 14.05 1.85
C GLU A 36 -3.92 13.45 2.62
N LEU A 37 -3.82 12.11 2.75
CA LEU A 37 -2.66 11.48 3.38
C LEU A 37 -1.37 11.82 2.61
N HIS A 38 -0.29 12.04 3.36
CA HIS A 38 0.97 12.42 2.73
C HIS A 38 1.63 11.23 2.03
N VAL A 39 2.38 11.58 0.99
CA VAL A 39 3.31 10.72 0.25
C VAL A 39 4.56 11.54 -0.09
N HIS A 40 5.66 10.88 -0.41
CA HIS A 40 6.89 11.56 -0.81
C HIS A 40 7.32 11.15 -2.23
N GLU A 41 7.56 12.14 -3.09
CA GLU A 41 8.21 11.92 -4.38
C GLU A 41 9.60 12.56 -4.34
N GLY A 42 10.63 11.73 -4.18
CA GLY A 42 11.98 12.20 -3.88
C GLY A 42 12.00 12.99 -2.57
N ASN A 43 12.39 14.26 -2.61
CA ASN A 43 12.46 15.13 -1.42
C ASN A 43 11.21 16.00 -1.20
N THR A 44 10.16 15.82 -2.00
CA THR A 44 8.95 16.64 -1.95
C THR A 44 7.80 15.88 -1.32
N THR A 45 7.14 16.49 -0.34
CA THR A 45 5.88 15.98 0.23
C THR A 45 4.71 16.38 -0.65
N SER A 46 3.80 15.45 -0.88
CA SER A 46 2.54 15.69 -1.58
C SER A 46 1.42 14.86 -0.95
N THR A 47 0.25 14.80 -1.59
CA THR A 47 -0.91 14.04 -1.10
C THR A 47 -1.17 12.81 -1.96
N LEU A 48 -1.72 11.76 -1.36
CA LEU A 48 -2.06 10.51 -2.04
C LEU A 48 -3.02 10.77 -3.21
N GLY A 49 -3.98 11.68 -3.02
CA GLY A 49 -4.97 12.12 -4.00
C GLY A 49 -4.40 12.82 -5.22
N LYS A 50 -3.14 13.28 -5.19
CA LYS A 50 -2.44 13.74 -6.40
C LYS A 50 -2.17 12.59 -7.36
N TYR A 51 -1.76 11.43 -6.85
CA TYR A 51 -1.33 10.27 -7.65
C TYR A 51 -2.45 9.27 -7.88
N PHE A 52 -3.34 9.11 -6.90
CA PHE A 52 -4.41 8.12 -6.92
C PHE A 52 -5.80 8.78 -6.90
N GLU A 53 -6.73 8.15 -7.59
CA GLU A 53 -8.16 8.28 -7.29
C GLU A 53 -8.49 7.34 -6.12
N VAL A 54 -9.25 7.83 -5.13
CA VAL A 54 -9.65 7.05 -3.95
C VAL A 54 -11.17 6.88 -3.98
N SER A 55 -11.63 5.64 -3.84
CA SER A 55 -13.05 5.29 -3.87
C SER A 55 -13.38 4.20 -2.84
N GLY A 56 -14.65 4.07 -2.50
CA GLY A 56 -15.12 3.17 -1.45
C GLY A 56 -14.87 3.72 -0.05
N ASP A 57 -15.01 2.85 0.94
CA ASP A 57 -15.05 3.22 2.36
C ASP A 57 -14.08 2.34 3.16
N ALA A 58 -13.40 2.97 4.13
CA ALA A 58 -12.58 2.25 5.08
C ALA A 58 -13.44 1.73 6.24
N GLY A 59 -13.01 0.63 6.84
CA GLY A 59 -13.64 0.12 8.05
C GLY A 59 -13.35 1.03 9.24
N ALA A 60 -14.09 0.85 10.33
CA ALA A 60 -13.84 1.60 11.57
C ALA A 60 -12.46 1.27 12.19
N THR A 61 -11.95 0.05 11.94
CA THR A 61 -10.64 -0.42 12.41
C THR A 61 -9.79 -0.94 11.25
N ALA A 62 -8.49 -1.13 11.50
CA ALA A 62 -7.59 -1.75 10.53
C ALA A 62 -8.07 -3.16 10.13
N ALA A 63 -8.55 -3.96 11.08
CA ALA A 63 -9.06 -5.31 10.84
C ALA A 63 -10.29 -5.33 9.92
N ASP A 64 -11.08 -4.26 9.95
CA ASP A 64 -12.28 -4.10 9.12
C ASP A 64 -11.99 -3.44 7.77
N THR A 65 -10.74 -3.12 7.46
CA THR A 65 -10.34 -2.36 6.27
C THR A 65 -9.58 -3.24 5.28
N LYS A 66 -10.09 -3.28 4.04
CA LYS A 66 -9.42 -3.85 2.87
C LYS A 66 -9.00 -2.75 1.91
N ILE A 67 -7.78 -2.85 1.38
CA ILE A 67 -7.27 -1.94 0.36
C ILE A 67 -7.05 -2.69 -0.94
N ILE A 68 -7.57 -2.15 -2.05
CA ILE A 68 -7.24 -2.62 -3.40
C ILE A 68 -6.43 -1.52 -4.10
N VAL A 69 -5.23 -1.87 -4.55
CA VAL A 69 -4.32 -0.98 -5.27
C VAL A 69 -4.32 -1.36 -6.75
N LYS A 70 -4.77 -0.43 -7.61
CA LYS A 70 -4.91 -0.63 -9.06
C LYS A 70 -4.02 0.32 -9.86
N GLY A 71 -3.72 -0.09 -11.09
CA GLY A 71 -2.89 0.66 -12.04
C GLY A 71 -1.40 0.35 -11.94
N ASP A 72 -0.57 1.13 -12.65
CA ASP A 72 0.88 0.95 -12.63
C ASP A 72 1.50 1.57 -11.37
N VAL A 73 1.87 0.70 -10.43
CA VAL A 73 2.50 1.09 -9.15
C VAL A 73 3.94 0.60 -9.03
N LYS A 74 4.61 0.30 -10.16
CA LYS A 74 6.00 -0.20 -10.17
C LYS A 74 7.03 0.73 -9.54
N LYS A 75 6.71 2.02 -9.42
CA LYS A 75 7.55 3.04 -8.76
C LYS A 75 7.09 3.40 -7.35
N VAL A 76 6.15 2.65 -6.78
CA VAL A 76 5.55 2.95 -5.47
C VAL A 76 6.12 2.01 -4.43
N LYS A 77 6.81 2.59 -3.44
CA LYS A 77 7.46 1.91 -2.32
C LYS A 77 6.53 1.83 -1.11
N TYR A 78 6.85 0.92 -0.19
CA TYR A 78 6.27 0.85 1.16
C TYR A 78 4.77 0.51 1.23
N LEU A 79 4.18 -0.02 0.15
CA LEU A 79 2.78 -0.46 0.19
C LEU A 79 2.59 -1.53 1.28
N GLY A 80 1.67 -1.27 2.20
CA GLY A 80 1.38 -2.16 3.33
C GLY A 80 2.47 -2.21 4.41
N MET A 81 3.45 -1.29 4.42
CA MET A 81 4.47 -1.31 5.46
C MET A 81 3.86 -1.14 6.85
N LYS A 82 4.37 -1.85 7.86
CA LYS A 82 3.92 -1.79 9.26
C LYS A 82 2.44 -2.10 9.50
N MET A 83 1.68 -2.63 8.52
CA MET A 83 0.28 -2.95 8.79
C MET A 83 0.15 -4.01 9.90
N SER A 84 -0.84 -3.81 10.77
CA SER A 84 -1.07 -4.66 11.96
C SER A 84 -2.26 -5.60 11.81
N ALA A 85 -3.21 -5.26 10.93
CA ALA A 85 -4.40 -6.04 10.64
C ALA A 85 -4.96 -5.67 9.25
N GLY A 86 -6.09 -6.28 8.88
CA GLY A 86 -6.78 -5.98 7.61
C GLY A 86 -6.18 -6.70 6.41
N GLU A 87 -6.60 -6.29 5.23
CA GLU A 87 -6.19 -6.88 3.96
C GLU A 87 -5.72 -5.83 2.96
N MET A 88 -4.72 -6.20 2.15
CA MET A 88 -4.32 -5.44 0.98
C MET A 88 -4.15 -6.35 -0.23
N VAL A 89 -4.63 -5.90 -1.39
CA VAL A 89 -4.40 -6.53 -2.69
C VAL A 89 -3.78 -5.52 -3.64
N ILE A 90 -2.57 -5.80 -4.12
CA ILE A 90 -1.92 -5.05 -5.20
C ILE A 90 -2.16 -5.84 -6.49
N GLU A 91 -2.94 -5.27 -7.42
CA GLU A 91 -3.29 -5.96 -8.66
C GLU A 91 -2.13 -6.09 -9.66
N GLY A 92 -1.10 -5.27 -9.49
CA GLY A 92 0.09 -5.23 -10.36
C GLY A 92 1.40 -5.53 -9.63
N SER A 93 2.50 -5.08 -10.23
CA SER A 93 3.82 -5.11 -9.59
C SER A 93 4.07 -3.84 -8.79
N ALA A 94 4.84 -3.93 -7.72
CA ALA A 94 5.20 -2.81 -6.84
C ALA A 94 6.71 -2.76 -6.60
N ASP A 95 7.18 -1.62 -6.10
CA ASP A 95 8.60 -1.38 -5.84
C ASP A 95 9.06 -2.04 -4.52
N GLN A 96 10.06 -1.46 -3.87
CA GLN A 96 10.71 -1.95 -2.67
C GLN A 96 9.83 -1.85 -1.43
N TYR A 97 10.16 -2.64 -0.42
CA TYR A 97 9.60 -2.59 0.93
C TYR A 97 8.10 -2.91 1.04
N VAL A 98 7.53 -3.62 0.08
CA VAL A 98 6.15 -4.13 0.19
C VAL A 98 6.04 -5.00 1.44
N GLY A 99 5.10 -4.66 2.32
CA GLY A 99 4.88 -5.39 3.57
C GLY A 99 6.05 -5.34 4.58
N ALA A 100 7.01 -4.42 4.43
CA ALA A 100 8.11 -4.29 5.38
C ALA A 100 7.58 -4.00 6.80
N TRP A 101 8.17 -4.63 7.81
CA TRP A 101 7.80 -4.51 9.23
C TRP A 101 6.34 -4.86 9.57
N MET A 102 5.64 -5.63 8.74
CA MET A 102 4.29 -6.12 9.06
C MET A 102 4.26 -6.86 10.40
N THR A 103 3.19 -6.63 11.17
CA THR A 103 2.94 -7.33 12.45
C THR A 103 1.67 -8.18 12.42
N GLY A 104 0.80 -7.99 11.42
CA GLY A 104 -0.39 -8.79 11.20
C GLY A 104 -1.10 -8.43 9.89
N GLY A 105 -2.27 -9.01 9.66
CA GLY A 105 -3.04 -8.84 8.42
C GLY A 105 -2.54 -9.69 7.25
N LYS A 106 -3.12 -9.48 6.06
CA LYS A 106 -2.79 -10.21 4.83
C LYS A 106 -2.52 -9.25 3.67
N LEU A 107 -1.42 -9.47 2.96
CA LEU A 107 -1.05 -8.71 1.77
C LEU A 107 -0.85 -9.67 0.60
N LEU A 108 -1.62 -9.48 -0.47
CA LEU A 108 -1.46 -10.18 -1.74
C LEU A 108 -0.90 -9.23 -2.80
N ALA A 109 0.27 -9.53 -3.34
CA ALA A 109 0.81 -8.89 -4.54
C ALA A 109 0.66 -9.85 -5.73
N LYS A 110 -0.18 -9.48 -6.70
CA LYS A 110 -0.41 -10.31 -7.90
C LYS A 110 0.75 -10.24 -8.91
N GLY A 111 1.56 -9.18 -8.85
CA GLY A 111 2.74 -9.01 -9.69
C GLY A 111 4.05 -9.28 -8.96
N ASN A 112 5.13 -8.72 -9.50
CA ASN A 112 6.45 -8.75 -8.86
C ASN A 112 6.51 -7.71 -7.72
N VAL A 113 7.38 -7.98 -6.75
CA VAL A 113 7.79 -7.02 -5.73
C VAL A 113 9.31 -6.90 -5.75
N GLU A 114 9.84 -5.69 -5.56
CA GLU A 114 11.29 -5.48 -5.62
C GLU A 114 11.96 -5.80 -4.27
N ALA A 115 13.21 -5.36 -4.10
CA ALA A 115 14.02 -5.69 -2.93
C ALA A 115 13.36 -5.26 -1.60
N PHE A 116 13.74 -5.96 -0.52
CA PHE A 116 13.30 -5.70 0.84
C PHE A 116 11.81 -5.91 1.10
N ALA A 117 11.11 -6.64 0.23
CA ALA A 117 9.77 -7.13 0.55
C ALA A 117 9.80 -7.90 1.89
N ALA A 118 8.79 -7.71 2.73
CA ALA A 118 8.69 -8.34 4.05
C ALA A 118 9.86 -8.10 5.03
N THR A 119 10.79 -7.17 4.76
CA THR A 119 11.96 -6.99 5.62
C THR A 119 11.54 -6.69 7.07
N ALA A 120 12.12 -7.42 8.02
CA ALA A 120 11.81 -7.35 9.44
C ALA A 120 10.32 -7.55 9.81
N MET A 121 9.56 -8.30 9.00
CA MET A 121 8.20 -8.76 9.33
C MET A 121 8.21 -9.62 10.61
N ARG A 122 7.21 -9.40 11.48
CA ARG A 122 7.04 -10.08 12.79
C ARG A 122 5.75 -10.89 12.88
N GLY A 123 4.82 -10.70 11.95
CA GLY A 123 3.55 -11.41 11.88
C GLY A 123 2.72 -11.00 10.67
N GLY A 124 1.64 -11.76 10.41
CA GLY A 124 0.80 -11.61 9.22
C GLY A 124 1.19 -12.56 8.08
N GLU A 125 0.68 -12.29 6.89
CA GLU A 125 0.96 -13.05 5.68
C GLU A 125 1.21 -12.11 4.48
N LEU A 126 2.30 -12.34 3.76
CA LEU A 126 2.58 -11.71 2.45
C LEU A 126 2.65 -12.82 1.40
N ILE A 127 1.77 -12.77 0.39
CA ILE A 127 1.76 -13.67 -0.77
C ILE A 127 2.16 -12.86 -2.00
N VAL A 128 3.16 -13.34 -2.73
CA VAL A 128 3.60 -12.78 -4.01
C VAL A 128 3.36 -13.82 -5.09
N GLU A 129 2.51 -13.53 -6.07
CA GLU A 129 2.24 -14.43 -7.20
C GLU A 129 3.28 -14.30 -8.31
N GLY A 130 4.01 -13.18 -8.36
CA GLY A 130 5.15 -12.96 -9.25
C GLY A 130 6.49 -13.34 -8.60
N ASN A 131 7.53 -12.58 -8.94
CA ASN A 131 8.88 -12.73 -8.38
C ASN A 131 9.13 -11.68 -7.29
N ALA A 132 9.92 -12.05 -6.29
CA ALA A 132 10.46 -11.14 -5.29
C ALA A 132 11.93 -10.78 -5.62
N GLY A 133 12.33 -9.55 -5.30
CA GLY A 133 13.71 -9.10 -5.40
C GLY A 133 14.62 -9.61 -4.28
N ASN A 134 15.79 -9.00 -4.15
CA ASN A 134 16.76 -9.35 -3.11
C ASN A 134 16.26 -8.98 -1.70
N TYR A 135 16.79 -9.65 -0.67
CA TYR A 135 16.50 -9.35 0.75
C TYR A 135 15.03 -9.51 1.15
N LEU A 136 14.36 -10.54 0.63
CA LEU A 136 13.08 -11.03 1.16
C LEU A 136 13.25 -11.52 2.61
#